data_AF-A0A7Y3U2S3-F1
#
_entry.id   AF-A0A7Y3U2S3-F1
#
_cell.length_a   1.000
_cell.length_b   1.000
_cell.length_c   1.000
_cell.angle_alpha   90.00
_cell.angle_beta   90.00
_cell.angle_gamma   90.00
#
_symmetry.space_group_name_H-M   'P 1'
#
loop_
_entity.id
_entity.type
_entity.pdbx_description
1 polymer ?
#
loop_
_entity_poly.entity_id
_entity_poly.type
_entity_poly.pdbx_seq_one_letter_code
_entity_poly.pdbx_strand_id
1 'polypeptide(L)'
;MIDEENAVTEVSKAIREIAKASGKAIDTVRSLGSFVADVISGPIDQAMGIVKDKLVYMRWERQARFIKRAEELFRKLGIANRHKAVPMSIAIPLLQSAFLEEDDELQDMWVQLLANAADADCRREVRRAYISILQDMTSLDAAIMQNSLRFLRNT
;
A
#
# COMPACT_ATOMS: atom_id res chain seq x y z
N MET A 1 23.22 -11.22 -10.01
CA MET A 1 23.49 -11.55 -8.59
C MET A 1 24.28 -10.45 -7.86
N ILE A 2 24.82 -9.42 -8.55
CA ILE A 2 25.58 -8.31 -7.94
C ILE A 2 24.68 -7.10 -7.62
N ASP A 3 23.46 -7.03 -8.19
CA ASP A 3 22.56 -5.87 -8.03
C ASP A 3 21.68 -5.91 -6.78
N GLU A 4 21.24 -7.09 -6.33
CA GLU A 4 20.39 -7.23 -5.12
C GLU A 4 21.15 -6.91 -3.82
N GLU A 5 22.40 -7.37 -3.69
CA GLU A 5 23.23 -7.13 -2.50
C GLU A 5 23.60 -5.64 -2.36
N ASN A 6 23.82 -4.96 -3.48
CA ASN A 6 24.08 -3.52 -3.51
C ASN A 6 22.83 -2.69 -3.20
N ALA A 7 21.66 -3.07 -3.72
CA ALA A 7 20.39 -2.41 -3.42
C ALA A 7 20.02 -2.52 -1.93
N VAL A 8 20.15 -3.71 -1.34
CA VAL A 8 19.93 -3.93 0.10
C VAL A 8 20.90 -3.10 0.95
N THR A 9 22.14 -2.93 0.48
CA THR A 9 23.18 -2.15 1.17
C THR A 9 22.93 -0.65 1.08
N GLU A 10 22.51 -0.12 -0.07
CA GLU A 10 22.19 1.30 -0.24
C GLU A 10 20.91 1.69 0.51
N VAL A 11 19.88 0.84 0.51
CA VAL A 11 18.70 0.98 1.37
C VAL A 11 19.11 1.03 2.84
N SER A 12 20.04 0.18 3.28
CA SER A 12 20.56 0.18 4.64
C SER A 12 21.32 1.46 5.00
N LYS A 13 22.06 2.05 4.05
CA LYS A 13 22.75 3.34 4.24
C LYS A 13 21.75 4.51 4.30
N ALA A 14 20.75 4.53 3.44
CA ALA A 14 19.68 5.53 3.47
C ALA A 14 18.88 5.46 4.78
N ILE A 15 18.56 4.25 5.24
CA ILE A 15 17.95 4.00 6.57
C ILE A 15 18.87 4.53 7.69
N ARG A 16 20.18 4.35 7.58
CA ARG A 16 21.16 4.78 8.60
C ARG A 16 21.34 6.30 8.65
N GLU A 17 21.34 6.99 7.51
CA GLU A 17 21.41 8.46 7.46
C GLU A 17 20.11 9.12 7.94
N ILE A 18 18.95 8.52 7.64
CA ILE A 18 17.66 8.96 8.18
C ILE A 18 17.57 8.68 9.69
N ALA A 19 18.13 7.55 10.15
CA ALA A 19 18.17 7.19 11.57
C ALA A 19 18.95 8.18 12.44
N LYS A 20 19.89 8.94 11.86
CA LYS A 20 20.62 9.99 12.58
C LYS A 20 19.82 11.27 12.75
N ALA A 21 18.73 11.47 12.00
CA ALA A 21 18.11 12.79 11.84
C ALA A 21 16.89 13.07 12.76
N SER A 22 16.08 12.10 13.21
CA SER A 22 14.93 12.35 14.11
C SER A 22 14.24 11.08 14.67
N GLY A 23 14.28 10.88 15.99
CA GLY A 23 13.94 9.62 16.69
C GLY A 23 12.49 9.09 16.66
N LYS A 24 11.51 9.78 16.07
CA LYS A 24 10.12 9.28 15.91
C LYS A 24 9.70 9.00 14.46
N ALA A 25 10.47 9.48 13.49
CA ALA A 25 10.21 9.25 12.06
C ALA A 25 10.78 7.90 11.57
N ILE A 26 11.65 7.26 12.34
CA ILE A 26 12.47 6.14 11.90
C ILE A 26 11.67 4.85 11.77
N ASP A 27 10.79 4.55 12.72
CA ASP A 27 10.06 3.29 12.74
C ASP A 27 8.96 3.24 11.68
N THR A 28 8.29 4.36 11.41
CA THR A 28 7.27 4.47 10.35
C THR A 28 7.88 4.43 8.96
N VAL A 29 9.03 5.09 8.74
CA VAL A 29 9.74 5.00 7.45
C VAL A 29 10.27 3.59 7.22
N ARG A 30 10.74 2.92 8.28
CA ARG A 30 11.16 1.51 8.22
C ARG A 30 9.99 0.58 7.92
N SER A 31 8.84 0.75 8.60
CA SER A 31 7.66 -0.08 8.36
C SER A 31 7.10 0.12 6.96
N LEU A 32 7.05 1.37 6.48
CA LEU A 32 6.68 1.69 5.11
C LEU A 32 7.62 1.03 4.10
N GLY A 33 8.94 1.18 4.28
CA GLY A 33 9.93 0.59 3.38
C GLY A 33 9.81 -0.94 3.32
N SER A 34 9.66 -1.59 4.47
CA SER A 34 9.46 -3.04 4.55
C SER A 34 8.15 -3.47 3.90
N PHE A 35 7.05 -2.77 4.14
CA PHE A 35 5.75 -3.09 3.57
C PHE A 35 5.74 -2.93 2.05
N VAL A 36 6.31 -1.84 1.54
CA VAL A 36 6.45 -1.60 0.10
C VAL A 36 7.32 -2.68 -0.56
N ALA A 37 8.42 -3.08 0.09
CA ALA A 37 9.28 -4.15 -0.41
C ALA A 37 8.57 -5.52 -0.44
N ASP A 38 7.72 -5.81 0.54
CA ASP A 38 6.93 -7.05 0.63
C ASP A 38 5.81 -7.08 -0.44
N VAL A 39 5.15 -5.95 -0.65
CA VAL A 39 3.96 -5.84 -1.49
C VAL A 39 4.27 -5.65 -2.98
N ILE A 40 5.41 -5.08 -3.37
CA ILE A 40 5.69 -4.73 -4.77
C ILE A 40 6.59 -5.75 -5.46
N SER A 41 6.18 -6.21 -6.65
CA SER A 41 7.03 -7.00 -7.55
C SER A 41 7.93 -6.07 -8.37
N GLY A 42 9.21 -5.89 -8.00
CA GLY A 42 10.17 -5.15 -8.85
C GLY A 42 11.34 -4.49 -8.11
N PRO A 43 12.18 -3.70 -8.82
CA PRO A 43 13.33 -3.01 -8.23
C PRO A 43 12.88 -1.98 -7.18
N ILE A 44 13.16 -2.30 -5.91
CA ILE A 44 12.74 -1.52 -4.73
C ILE A 44 13.20 -0.07 -4.83
N ASP A 45 14.36 0.21 -5.41
CA ASP A 45 14.92 1.56 -5.53
C ASP A 45 14.06 2.50 -6.38
N GLN A 46 13.43 2.00 -7.44
CA GLN A 46 12.53 2.81 -8.27
C GLN A 46 11.21 3.09 -7.54
N ALA A 47 10.66 2.08 -6.87
CA ALA A 47 9.45 2.24 -6.06
C ALA A 47 9.69 3.25 -4.93
N MET A 48 10.82 3.11 -4.21
CA MET A 48 11.19 3.98 -3.11
C MET A 48 11.52 5.41 -3.55
N GLY A 49 12.15 5.62 -4.72
CA GLY A 49 12.38 6.95 -5.27
C GLY A 49 11.07 7.70 -5.59
N ILE A 50 10.13 7.02 -6.23
CA ILE A 50 8.81 7.57 -6.60
C ILE A 50 7.93 7.82 -5.37
N VAL A 51 8.04 6.95 -4.36
CA VAL A 51 7.38 7.06 -3.06
C VAL A 51 7.96 8.27 -2.30
N LYS A 52 9.29 8.36 -2.17
CA LYS A 52 9.99 9.44 -1.46
C LYS A 52 9.65 10.83 -2.00
N ASP A 53 9.65 11.03 -3.32
CA ASP A 53 9.43 12.35 -3.92
C ASP A 53 8.05 12.94 -3.62
N LYS A 54 7.02 12.10 -3.43
CA LYS A 54 5.66 12.55 -3.08
C LYS A 54 5.32 12.44 -1.59
N LEU A 55 5.96 11.52 -0.85
CA LEU A 55 5.58 11.17 0.53
C LEU A 55 6.28 11.98 1.62
N VAL A 56 7.35 12.70 1.30
CA VAL A 56 8.08 13.55 2.28
C VAL A 56 7.16 14.59 2.95
N TYR A 57 6.09 15.02 2.28
CA TYR A 57 5.13 16.00 2.81
C TYR A 57 3.80 15.39 3.31
N MET A 58 3.63 14.07 3.22
CA MET A 58 2.36 13.43 3.59
C MET A 58 2.22 13.21 5.09
N ARG A 59 0.97 13.19 5.57
CA ARG A 59 0.65 12.85 6.97
C ARG A 59 1.01 11.38 7.22
N TRP A 60 2.12 11.16 7.92
CA TRP A 60 2.61 9.83 8.29
C TRP A 60 1.55 8.95 8.98
N GLU A 61 0.60 9.58 9.70
CA GLU A 61 -0.54 8.91 10.34
C GLU A 61 -1.42 8.17 9.33
N ARG A 62 -1.62 8.73 8.13
CA ARG A 62 -2.42 8.11 7.05
C ARG A 62 -1.74 6.89 6.48
N GLN A 63 -0.41 6.94 6.31
CA GLN A 63 0.38 5.80 5.85
C GLN A 63 0.38 4.67 6.88
N ALA A 64 0.63 5.02 8.15
CA ALA A 64 0.62 4.07 9.25
C ALA A 64 -0.75 3.40 9.42
N ARG A 65 -1.85 4.17 9.29
CA ARG A 65 -3.21 3.64 9.29
C ARG A 65 -3.40 2.65 8.14
N PHE A 66 -3.07 3.04 6.91
CA PHE A 66 -3.21 2.17 5.74
C PHE A 66 -2.47 0.83 5.92
N ILE A 67 -1.19 0.89 6.28
CA ILE A 67 -0.34 -0.31 6.46
C ILE A 67 -0.94 -1.22 7.52
N LYS A 68 -1.28 -0.68 8.70
CA LYS A 68 -1.89 -1.44 9.79
C LYS A 68 -3.18 -2.14 9.34
N ARG A 69 -4.05 -1.42 8.63
CA ARG A 69 -5.32 -1.95 8.12
C ARG A 69 -5.10 -3.04 7.07
N ALA A 70 -4.11 -2.88 6.19
CA ALA A 70 -3.73 -3.89 5.22
C ALA A 70 -3.23 -5.17 5.90
N GLU A 71 -2.32 -5.07 6.87
CA GLU A 71 -1.83 -6.21 7.64
C GLU A 71 -2.94 -6.92 8.45
N GLU A 72 -3.85 -6.16 9.05
CA GLU A 72 -5.05 -6.70 9.70
C GLU A 72 -5.92 -7.48 8.71
N LEU A 73 -6.17 -6.91 7.52
CA LEU A 73 -6.98 -7.57 6.51
C LEU A 73 -6.29 -8.82 5.94
N PHE A 74 -4.98 -8.76 5.69
CA PHE A 74 -4.20 -9.89 5.19
C PHE A 74 -4.23 -11.06 6.17
N ARG A 75 -4.10 -10.79 7.48
CA ARG A 75 -4.25 -11.80 8.53
C ARG A 75 -5.67 -12.36 8.56
N LYS A 76 -6.69 -11.50 8.50
CA LYS A 76 -8.10 -11.91 8.52
C LYS A 76 -8.46 -12.81 7.33
N LEU A 77 -7.89 -12.54 6.16
CA LEU A 77 -8.09 -13.34 4.94
C LEU A 77 -7.17 -14.57 4.86
N GLY A 78 -6.24 -14.74 5.82
CA GLY A 78 -5.26 -15.82 5.80
C GLY A 78 -4.28 -15.73 4.62
N ILE A 79 -4.05 -14.52 4.08
CA ILE A 79 -3.12 -14.28 2.96
C ILE A 79 -1.76 -13.72 3.42
N ALA A 80 -1.59 -13.40 4.70
CA ALA A 80 -0.37 -12.77 5.22
C ALA A 80 0.94 -13.47 4.79
N ASN A 81 0.97 -14.80 4.73
CA ASN A 81 2.17 -15.58 4.37
C ASN A 81 2.16 -16.17 2.95
N ARG A 82 1.15 -15.84 2.14
CA ARG A 82 0.95 -16.42 0.80
C ARG A 82 0.53 -15.39 -0.23
N HIS A 83 0.60 -14.12 0.12
CA HIS A 83 0.29 -13.04 -0.80
C HIS A 83 1.37 -13.00 -1.89
N LYS A 84 0.97 -12.66 -3.10
CA LYS A 84 1.88 -12.42 -4.22
C LYS A 84 2.22 -10.94 -4.27
N ALA A 85 3.42 -10.66 -4.73
CA ALA A 85 3.84 -9.29 -4.95
C ALA A 85 3.06 -8.67 -6.14
N VAL A 86 2.52 -7.47 -5.92
CA VAL A 86 1.65 -6.75 -6.85
C VAL A 86 2.47 -6.08 -7.95
N PRO A 87 2.06 -6.12 -9.23
CA PRO A 87 2.76 -5.43 -10.31
C PRO A 87 2.91 -3.93 -10.04
N MET A 88 4.10 -3.36 -10.32
CA MET A 88 4.39 -1.93 -10.08
C MET A 88 3.39 -0.98 -10.74
N SER A 89 2.88 -1.33 -11.92
CA SER A 89 1.89 -0.54 -12.67
C SER A 89 0.53 -0.40 -11.96
N ILE A 90 0.28 -1.25 -10.95
CA ILE A 90 -0.89 -1.22 -10.07
C ILE A 90 -0.47 -0.69 -8.70
N ALA A 91 0.60 -1.23 -8.11
CA ALA A 91 0.99 -0.94 -6.74
C ALA A 91 1.37 0.54 -6.53
N ILE A 92 2.15 1.12 -7.45
CA ILE A 92 2.59 2.52 -7.32
C ILE A 92 1.41 3.49 -7.30
N PRO A 93 0.52 3.53 -8.31
CA PRO A 93 -0.60 4.47 -8.30
C PRO A 93 -1.59 4.19 -7.16
N LEU A 94 -1.77 2.91 -6.76
CA LEU A 94 -2.61 2.54 -5.62
C LEU A 94 -2.07 3.14 -4.32
N LEU A 95 -0.79 2.90 -4.00
CA LEU A 95 -0.19 3.36 -2.75
C LEU A 95 -0.12 4.89 -2.68
N GLN A 96 0.19 5.55 -3.79
CA GLN A 96 0.19 7.02 -3.86
C GLN A 96 -1.18 7.61 -3.49
N SER A 97 -2.25 7.05 -4.03
CA SER A 97 -3.61 7.51 -3.71
C SER A 97 -4.01 7.15 -2.29
N ALA A 98 -3.78 5.91 -1.87
CA ALA A 98 -4.16 5.45 -0.54
C ALA A 98 -3.48 6.22 0.60
N PHE A 99 -2.25 6.67 0.40
CA PHE A 99 -1.50 7.45 1.39
C PHE A 99 -1.91 8.93 1.45
N LEU A 100 -2.48 9.45 0.36
CA LEU A 100 -3.05 10.80 0.31
C LEU A 100 -4.51 10.84 0.77
N GLU A 101 -5.18 9.69 0.79
CA GLU A 101 -6.59 9.59 1.16
C GLU A 101 -6.84 10.07 2.60
N GLU A 102 -7.76 11.03 2.74
CA GLU A 102 -8.11 11.63 4.03
C GLU A 102 -9.34 10.98 4.66
N ASP A 103 -10.18 10.35 3.85
CA ASP A 103 -11.38 9.66 4.31
C ASP A 103 -11.06 8.21 4.70
N ASP A 104 -11.47 7.85 5.92
CA ASP A 104 -11.20 6.56 6.52
C ASP A 104 -11.91 5.40 5.79
N GLU A 105 -13.08 5.64 5.23
CA GLU A 105 -13.86 4.65 4.49
C GLU A 105 -13.26 4.42 3.10
N LEU A 106 -12.90 5.50 2.39
CA LEU A 106 -12.18 5.41 1.11
C LEU A 106 -10.82 4.73 1.29
N GLN A 107 -10.07 5.06 2.35
CA GLN A 107 -8.79 4.42 2.64
C GLN A 107 -8.96 2.91 2.91
N ASP A 108 -10.03 2.51 3.58
CA ASP A 108 -10.34 1.09 3.77
C ASP A 108 -10.69 0.40 2.43
N MET A 109 -11.29 1.09 1.46
CA MET A 109 -11.50 0.55 0.11
C MET A 109 -10.17 0.36 -0.65
N TRP A 110 -9.22 1.27 -0.49
CA TRP A 110 -7.86 1.10 -1.02
C TRP A 110 -7.18 -0.15 -0.44
N VAL A 111 -7.35 -0.39 0.86
CA VAL A 111 -6.83 -1.60 1.54
C VAL A 111 -7.45 -2.87 0.95
N GLN A 112 -8.76 -2.87 0.68
CA GLN A 112 -9.45 -3.99 0.05
C GLN A 112 -8.97 -4.24 -1.38
N LEU A 113 -8.76 -3.17 -2.16
CA LEU A 113 -8.20 -3.27 -3.51
C LEU A 113 -6.79 -3.87 -3.48
N LEU A 114 -5.96 -3.48 -2.51
CA LEU A 114 -4.64 -4.04 -2.32
C LEU A 114 -4.69 -5.53 -1.98
N ALA A 115 -5.55 -5.93 -1.04
CA ALA A 115 -5.72 -7.34 -0.68
C ALA A 115 -6.15 -8.19 -1.88
N ASN A 116 -7.07 -7.69 -2.71
CA ASN A 116 -7.49 -8.38 -3.93
C ASN A 116 -6.35 -8.50 -4.96
N ALA A 117 -5.47 -7.50 -5.05
CA ALA A 117 -4.32 -7.54 -5.95
C ALA A 117 -3.23 -8.51 -5.45
N ALA A 118 -3.04 -8.57 -4.14
CA ALA A 118 -2.03 -9.37 -3.47
C ALA A 118 -2.47 -10.82 -3.19
N ASP A 119 -3.76 -11.14 -3.26
CA ASP A 119 -4.23 -12.52 -3.08
C ASP A 119 -3.80 -13.41 -4.26
N ALA A 120 -3.00 -14.43 -3.96
CA ALA A 120 -2.49 -15.37 -4.95
C ALA A 120 -3.59 -16.24 -5.57
N ASP A 121 -4.67 -16.52 -4.83
CA ASP A 121 -5.80 -17.34 -5.29
C ASP A 121 -6.84 -16.54 -6.06
N CYS A 122 -6.72 -15.20 -6.04
CA CYS A 122 -7.63 -14.34 -6.77
C CYS A 122 -7.48 -14.56 -8.28
N ARG A 123 -8.47 -15.23 -8.87
CA ARG A 123 -8.53 -15.53 -10.31
C ARG A 123 -8.75 -14.29 -11.19
N ARG A 124 -9.12 -13.16 -10.60
CA ARG A 124 -9.42 -11.92 -11.32
C ARG A 124 -8.28 -10.93 -11.11
N GLU A 125 -7.67 -10.51 -12.20
CA GLU A 125 -6.62 -9.49 -12.14
C GLU A 125 -7.20 -8.12 -11.79
N VAL A 126 -6.56 -7.44 -10.84
CA VAL A 126 -6.87 -6.04 -10.51
C VAL A 126 -6.43 -5.15 -11.67
N ARG A 127 -7.37 -4.36 -12.20
CA ARG A 127 -7.16 -3.50 -13.36
C ARG A 127 -6.88 -2.06 -12.93
N ARG A 128 -6.09 -1.34 -13.73
CA ARG A 128 -5.86 0.11 -13.53
C ARG A 128 -7.15 0.93 -13.46
N ALA A 129 -8.18 0.51 -14.18
CA ALA A 129 -9.50 1.15 -14.14
C ALA A 129 -10.08 1.24 -12.71
N TYR A 130 -9.81 0.25 -11.85
CA TYR A 130 -10.31 0.26 -10.47
C TYR A 130 -9.64 1.35 -9.62
N ILE A 131 -8.38 1.67 -9.93
CA ILE A 131 -7.65 2.75 -9.28
C ILE A 131 -8.25 4.09 -9.70
N SER A 132 -8.46 4.30 -11.00
CA SER A 132 -9.06 5.55 -11.51
C SER A 132 -10.47 5.78 -10.95
N ILE A 133 -11.31 4.73 -10.94
CA ILE A 133 -12.66 4.82 -10.36
C ILE A 133 -12.58 5.23 -8.89
N LEU A 134 -11.73 4.57 -8.10
CA LEU A 134 -11.62 4.85 -6.67
C LEU A 134 -11.00 6.23 -6.39
N GLN A 135 -10.13 6.74 -7.25
CA GLN A 135 -9.60 8.12 -7.18
C GLN A 135 -10.68 9.19 -7.40
N ASP A 136 -11.69 8.89 -8.22
CA ASP A 136 -12.77 9.83 -8.56
C ASP A 136 -13.95 9.77 -7.58
N MET A 137 -13.93 8.84 -6.61
CA MET A 137 -15.03 8.68 -5.65
C MET A 137 -14.97 9.69 -4.51
N THR A 138 -16.16 10.10 -4.08
CA THR A 138 -16.36 10.83 -2.83
C THR A 138 -16.70 9.86 -1.69
N SER A 139 -16.66 10.35 -0.45
CA SER A 139 -17.12 9.59 0.73
C SER A 139 -18.57 9.12 0.58
N LEU A 140 -19.43 9.90 -0.10
CA LEU A 140 -20.82 9.52 -0.35
C LEU A 140 -20.90 8.31 -1.31
N ASP A 141 -20.10 8.31 -2.37
CA ASP A 141 -20.05 7.19 -3.33
C ASP A 141 -19.59 5.91 -2.63
N ALA A 142 -18.56 6.01 -1.79
CA ALA A 142 -18.05 4.91 -0.97
C ALA A 142 -19.12 4.34 -0.04
N ALA A 143 -19.84 5.20 0.67
CA ALA A 143 -20.90 4.79 1.59
C ALA A 143 -22.04 4.08 0.85
N ILE A 144 -22.46 4.59 -0.31
CA ILE A 144 -23.48 3.95 -1.15
C ILE A 144 -22.99 2.58 -1.64
N MET A 145 -21.75 2.49 -2.12
CA MET A 145 -21.17 1.22 -2.58
C MET A 145 -21.10 0.18 -1.47
N GLN A 146 -20.62 0.57 -0.28
CA GLN A 146 -20.55 -0.36 0.85
C GLN A 146 -21.92 -0.84 1.30
N ASN A 147 -22.92 0.04 1.31
CA ASN A 147 -24.28 -0.31 1.69
C ASN A 147 -24.92 -1.27 0.67
N SER A 148 -24.75 -1.00 -0.64
CA SER A 148 -25.24 -1.89 -1.69
C SER A 148 -24.57 -3.27 -1.65
N LEU A 149 -23.26 -3.36 -1.41
CA LEU A 149 -22.55 -4.63 -1.25
C LEU A 149 -23.00 -5.41 -0.01
N ARG A 150 -23.26 -4.72 1.12
CA ARG A 150 -23.83 -5.36 2.32
C ARG A 150 -25.21 -5.93 2.06
N PHE A 151 -26.06 -5.19 1.33
CA PHE A 151 -27.38 -5.65 0.94
C PHE A 151 -27.30 -6.94 0.11
N LEU A 152 -26.46 -6.96 -0.92
CA LEU A 152 -26.29 -8.13 -1.80
C LEU A 152 -25.73 -9.37 -1.10
N ARG A 153 -24.98 -9.22 -0.01
CA ARG A 153 -24.41 -10.34 0.75
C ARG A 153 -25.40 -10.96 1.75
N ASN A 154 -26.45 -10.23 2.12
CA ASN A 154 -27.43 -10.64 3.11
C ASN A 154 -28.74 -11.18 2.48
N THR A 155 -28.79 -11.25 1.16
CA THR A 155 -29.82 -11.94 0.35
C THR A 155 -29.24 -13.21 -0.25
#